data_AF-A0A0L0MGU8-F1
#
_entry.id   AF-A0A0L0MGU8-F1
#
_cell.length_a   1.000
_cell.length_b   1.000
_cell.length_c   1.000
_cell.angle_alpha   90.00
_cell.angle_beta   90.00
_cell.angle_gamma   90.00
#
_symmetry.space_group_name_H-M   'P 1'
#
loop_
_entity.id
_entity.type
_entity.pdbx_description
1 polymer ?
#
loop_
_entity_poly.entity_id
_entity_poly.type
_entity_poly.pdbx_seq_one_letter_code
_entity_poly.pdbx_strand_id
1 'polypeptide(L)'
;MKKSCTVQTLVAVFSLLPMLAVAAPAAGQEAASKDTGKTVSWYADHQQERAQMQLRCLDDPGHLGTTPDCINAERGAIEAAHRRPRTGFGVMDPNNPAFWSEDPSTRAAKISMCRLNPQLDYCDAARRSLLIEAGKAKR
;
A
#
# COMPACT_ATOMS: atom_id res chain seq x y z
N MET A 1 -36.90 12.12 -43.57
CA MET A 1 -37.84 11.26 -44.33
C MET A 1 -37.77 9.86 -43.72
N LYS A 2 -38.89 9.38 -43.17
CA LYS A 2 -39.00 8.08 -42.47
C LYS A 2 -39.18 6.97 -43.50
N LYS A 3 -38.35 5.92 -43.47
CA LYS A 3 -38.66 4.60 -44.05
C LYS A 3 -38.00 3.51 -43.21
N SER A 4 -38.83 2.77 -42.48
CA SER A 4 -38.53 1.44 -41.97
C SER A 4 -38.60 0.44 -43.13
N CYS A 5 -37.76 -0.59 -43.10
CA CYS A 5 -37.99 -1.84 -43.82
C CYS A 5 -37.81 -3.00 -42.84
N THR A 6 -38.89 -3.75 -42.67
CA THR A 6 -38.99 -5.04 -41.98
C THR A 6 -38.88 -6.15 -43.01
N VAL A 7 -38.53 -7.37 -42.56
CA VAL A 7 -38.76 -8.74 -43.09
C VAL A 7 -37.43 -9.48 -42.87
N GLN A 8 -37.34 -10.55 -42.07
CA GLN A 8 -37.95 -11.82 -42.38
C GLN A 8 -38.01 -12.73 -41.14
N THR A 9 -39.20 -13.26 -40.89
CA THR A 9 -39.53 -14.28 -39.90
C THR A 9 -39.13 -15.66 -40.38
N LEU A 10 -38.47 -16.46 -39.54
CA LEU A 10 -38.54 -17.91 -39.58
C LEU A 10 -38.85 -18.41 -38.17
N VAL A 11 -40.05 -18.98 -38.05
CA VAL A 11 -40.60 -19.61 -36.85
C VAL A 11 -40.00 -21.01 -36.77
N ALA A 12 -39.41 -21.36 -35.62
CA ALA A 12 -39.22 -22.74 -35.21
C ALA A 12 -39.69 -22.88 -33.76
N VAL A 13 -40.55 -23.87 -33.56
CA VAL A 13 -41.36 -24.15 -32.36
C VAL A 13 -40.67 -25.22 -31.51
N PHE A 14 -41.03 -25.28 -30.22
CA PHE A 14 -40.74 -26.36 -29.23
C PHE A 14 -39.30 -26.40 -28.70
N SER A 15 -39.00 -26.30 -27.40
CA SER A 15 -39.64 -27.00 -26.27
C SER A 15 -39.35 -26.30 -24.94
N LEU A 16 -40.34 -26.26 -24.03
CA LEU A 16 -40.14 -25.99 -22.61
C LEU A 16 -39.34 -27.13 -21.97
N LEU A 17 -38.24 -26.81 -21.29
CA LEU A 17 -37.60 -27.65 -20.28
C LEU A 17 -37.60 -26.91 -18.93
N PRO A 18 -38.08 -27.52 -17.82
CA PRO A 18 -38.02 -26.92 -16.49
C PRO A 18 -36.63 -27.23 -15.89
N MET A 19 -35.84 -26.19 -15.57
CA MET A 19 -34.65 -26.38 -14.74
C MET A 19 -35.04 -26.24 -13.26
N LEU A 20 -34.95 -27.37 -12.55
CA LEU A 20 -35.04 -27.51 -11.11
C LEU A 20 -34.09 -26.54 -10.38
N ALA A 21 -34.64 -25.78 -9.45
CA ALA A 21 -33.87 -25.03 -8.47
C ALA A 21 -33.26 -25.99 -7.43
N VAL A 22 -31.95 -26.19 -7.47
CA VAL A 22 -31.19 -26.81 -6.38
C VAL A 22 -30.83 -25.70 -5.38
N ALA A 23 -31.56 -25.66 -4.26
CA ALA A 23 -31.14 -24.93 -3.07
C ALA A 23 -30.08 -25.77 -2.33
N ALA A 24 -28.82 -25.35 -2.39
CA ALA A 24 -27.75 -25.90 -1.55
C ALA A 24 -27.65 -25.11 -0.24
N PRO A 25 -27.49 -25.79 0.93
CA PRO A 25 -27.39 -25.13 2.22
C PRO A 25 -26.00 -24.50 2.42
N ALA A 26 -25.98 -23.52 3.32
CA ALA A 26 -24.85 -22.69 3.68
C ALA A 26 -23.59 -23.48 4.07
N ALA A 27 -22.48 -23.14 3.42
CA ALA A 27 -21.17 -23.18 4.05
C ALA A 27 -20.70 -21.73 4.15
N GLY A 28 -21.07 -21.07 5.26
CA GLY A 28 -20.33 -19.89 5.70
C GLY A 28 -18.91 -20.34 5.98
N GLN A 29 -18.04 -20.19 4.98
CA GLN A 29 -16.60 -20.16 5.22
C GLN A 29 -16.35 -18.91 6.03
N GLU A 30 -16.44 -19.02 7.35
CA GLU A 30 -15.66 -18.19 8.24
C GLU A 30 -14.21 -18.58 7.98
N ALA A 31 -13.68 -18.05 6.87
CA ALA A 31 -12.27 -18.07 6.58
C ALA A 31 -11.62 -17.45 7.80
N ALA A 32 -10.82 -18.26 8.50
CA ALA A 32 -9.92 -17.80 9.55
C ALA A 32 -9.43 -16.41 9.14
N SER A 33 -9.77 -15.38 9.92
CA SER A 33 -9.36 -14.01 9.68
C SER A 33 -7.84 -14.01 9.60
N LYS A 34 -7.31 -14.19 8.40
CA LYS A 34 -5.94 -13.87 8.05
C LYS A 34 -5.84 -12.42 8.41
N ASP A 35 -5.04 -12.09 9.41
CA ASP A 35 -4.72 -10.72 9.79
C ASP A 35 -4.48 -9.93 8.50
N THR A 36 -5.48 -9.13 8.12
CA THR A 36 -5.51 -8.51 6.79
C THR A 36 -4.56 -7.32 6.72
N GLY A 37 -3.90 -6.98 7.84
CA GLY A 37 -3.14 -5.75 7.98
C GLY A 37 -4.01 -4.52 7.77
N LYS A 38 -3.46 -3.35 8.06
CA LYS A 38 -4.10 -2.09 7.67
C LYS A 38 -3.83 -1.85 6.19
N THR A 39 -4.77 -1.21 5.49
CA THR A 39 -4.64 -0.95 4.05
C THR A 39 -3.54 0.07 3.77
N VAL A 40 -3.09 0.10 2.51
CA VAL A 40 -2.14 1.11 2.02
C VAL A 40 -2.67 2.53 2.26
N SER A 41 -3.94 2.78 1.91
CA SER A 41 -4.60 4.08 2.09
C SER A 41 -4.67 4.50 3.56
N TRP A 42 -4.96 3.56 4.47
CA TRP A 42 -4.94 3.83 5.91
C TRP A 42 -3.55 4.29 6.33
N TYR A 43 -2.49 3.57 5.95
CA TYR A 43 -1.13 4.00 6.27
C TYR A 43 -0.76 5.32 5.61
N ALA A 44 -1.26 5.63 4.42
CA ALA A 44 -1.02 6.92 3.77
C ALA A 44 -1.57 8.09 4.61
N ASP A 45 -2.76 7.91 5.20
CA ASP A 45 -3.45 8.91 6.03
C ASP A 45 -2.90 8.98 7.47
N HIS A 46 -2.26 7.92 7.97
CA HIS A 46 -1.80 7.79 9.36
C HIS A 46 -0.27 7.80 9.42
N GLN A 47 0.32 9.00 9.31
CA GLN A 47 1.78 9.17 9.20
C GLN A 47 2.55 8.55 10.37
N GLN A 48 2.09 8.75 11.60
CA GLN A 48 2.84 8.33 12.78
C GLN A 48 2.84 6.80 12.91
N GLU A 49 1.69 6.18 12.74
CA GLU A 49 1.48 4.74 12.83
C GLU A 49 2.20 4.01 11.69
N ARG A 50 2.19 4.60 10.49
CA ARG A 50 3.00 4.12 9.37
C ARG A 50 4.48 4.10 9.71
N ALA A 51 5.03 5.21 10.19
CA ALA A 51 6.45 5.30 10.51
C ALA A 51 6.84 4.37 11.67
N GLN A 52 5.96 4.21 12.67
CA GLN A 52 6.16 3.22 13.74
C GLN A 52 6.15 1.79 13.21
N MET A 53 5.25 1.46 12.27
CA MET A 53 5.26 0.16 11.62
C MET A 53 6.55 -0.06 10.82
N GLN A 54 6.96 0.90 9.99
CA GLN A 54 8.21 0.83 9.23
C GLN A 54 9.43 0.59 10.15
N LEU A 55 9.49 1.23 11.32
CA LEU A 55 10.54 0.94 12.32
C LEU A 55 10.50 -0.51 12.81
N ARG A 56 9.31 -1.05 13.13
CA ARG A 56 9.19 -2.47 13.51
C ARG A 56 9.65 -3.41 12.40
N CYS A 57 9.28 -3.13 11.15
CA CYS A 57 9.71 -3.91 9.98
C CYS A 57 11.23 -3.87 9.79
N LEU A 58 11.86 -2.75 10.10
CA LEU A 58 13.32 -2.59 10.05
C LEU A 58 14.01 -3.33 11.19
N ASP A 59 13.44 -3.35 12.39
CA ASP A 59 14.01 -4.04 13.55
C ASP A 59 13.92 -5.57 13.40
N ASP A 60 12.87 -6.09 12.74
CA ASP A 60 12.67 -7.52 12.49
C ASP A 60 12.26 -7.83 11.03
N PRO A 61 13.17 -7.68 10.05
CA PRO A 61 12.85 -7.91 8.65
C PRO A 61 12.56 -9.38 8.33
N GLY A 62 13.09 -10.31 9.13
CA GLY A 62 12.99 -11.75 8.88
C GLY A 62 11.59 -12.29 9.16
N HIS A 63 10.96 -11.83 10.25
CA HIS A 63 9.60 -12.27 10.59
C HIS A 63 8.53 -11.31 10.06
N LEU A 64 8.79 -10.00 10.08
CA LEU A 64 7.76 -9.00 9.76
C LEU A 64 7.82 -8.51 8.31
N GLY A 65 8.97 -8.58 7.63
CA GLY A 65 9.18 -7.91 6.34
C GLY A 65 8.20 -8.31 5.24
N THR A 66 7.69 -9.55 5.25
CA THR A 66 6.73 -10.07 4.26
C THR A 66 5.28 -10.00 4.73
N THR A 67 5.01 -9.47 5.92
CA THR A 67 3.64 -9.32 6.43
C THR A 67 2.87 -8.27 5.62
N PRO A 68 1.54 -8.40 5.49
CA PRO A 68 0.71 -7.39 4.84
C PRO A 68 0.92 -6.00 5.46
N ASP A 69 1.11 -5.93 6.77
CA ASP A 69 1.26 -4.67 7.49
C ASP A 69 2.57 -3.94 7.14
N CYS A 70 3.69 -4.65 7.02
CA CYS A 70 4.96 -4.05 6.56
C CYS A 70 4.91 -3.62 5.10
N ILE A 71 4.34 -4.45 4.22
CA ILE A 71 4.19 -4.14 2.80
C ILE A 71 3.27 -2.91 2.62
N ASN A 72 2.16 -2.85 3.35
CA ASN A 72 1.21 -1.76 3.26
C ASN A 72 1.73 -0.47 3.89
N ALA A 73 2.53 -0.54 4.97
CA ALA A 73 3.17 0.63 5.55
C ALA A 73 4.17 1.27 4.59
N GLU A 74 4.98 0.47 3.89
CA GLU A 74 5.92 0.96 2.89
C GLU A 74 5.19 1.59 1.69
N ARG A 75 4.21 0.88 1.13
CA ARG A 75 3.39 1.41 0.02
C ARG A 75 2.61 2.65 0.42
N GLY A 76 2.13 2.71 1.67
CA GLY A 76 1.42 3.87 2.22
C GLY A 76 2.32 5.09 2.32
N ALA A 77 3.63 4.91 2.54
CA ALA A 77 4.58 6.02 2.57
C ALA A 77 4.75 6.62 1.17
N ILE A 78 4.89 5.75 0.17
CA ILE A 78 4.99 6.13 -1.25
C ILE A 78 3.71 6.84 -1.70
N GLU A 79 2.54 6.28 -1.37
CA GLU A 79 1.25 6.90 -1.67
C GLU A 79 1.11 8.27 -1.00
N ALA A 80 1.47 8.39 0.28
CA ALA A 80 1.47 9.68 0.98
C ALA A 80 2.40 10.71 0.31
N ALA A 81 3.59 10.29 -0.14
CA ALA A 81 4.52 11.16 -0.86
C ALA A 81 3.96 11.64 -2.20
N HIS A 82 3.28 10.77 -2.95
CA HIS A 82 2.62 11.16 -4.20
C HIS A 82 1.43 12.11 -4.02
N ARG A 83 0.73 12.03 -2.88
CA ARG A 83 -0.37 12.95 -2.55
C ARG A 83 0.11 14.34 -2.12
N ARG A 84 1.37 14.49 -1.72
CA ARG A 84 1.91 15.80 -1.28
C ARG A 84 2.08 16.75 -2.47
N PRO A 85 1.66 18.01 -2.35
CA PRO A 85 1.96 19.01 -3.37
C PRO A 85 3.48 19.25 -3.41
N ARG A 86 4.06 19.25 -4.60
CA ARG A 86 5.46 19.63 -4.77
C ARG A 86 5.61 21.14 -4.63
N THR A 87 6.33 21.58 -3.61
CA THR A 87 6.65 23.00 -3.40
C THR A 87 8.13 23.25 -3.69
N GLY A 88 8.42 23.86 -4.83
CA GLY A 88 9.81 24.21 -5.21
C GLY A 88 10.70 22.99 -5.45
N PHE A 89 12.02 23.17 -5.25
CA PHE A 89 13.04 22.16 -5.50
C PHE A 89 13.21 21.12 -4.39
N GLY A 90 12.47 21.23 -3.27
CA GLY A 90 12.63 20.35 -2.10
C GLY A 90 13.89 20.66 -1.28
N VAL A 91 14.11 19.85 -0.23
CA VAL A 91 15.32 19.90 0.59
C VAL A 91 16.46 19.18 -0.15
N MET A 92 17.60 19.87 -0.35
CA MET A 92 18.71 19.35 -1.16
C MET A 92 19.88 18.78 -0.34
N ASP A 93 19.97 19.08 0.96
CA ASP A 93 21.05 18.59 1.82
C ASP A 93 20.73 17.20 2.38
N PRO A 94 21.48 16.14 2.03
CA PRO A 94 21.24 14.79 2.55
C PRO A 94 21.53 14.63 4.04
N ASN A 95 22.22 15.58 4.69
CA ASN A 95 22.37 15.60 6.15
C ASN A 95 21.10 16.05 6.87
N ASN A 96 20.21 16.76 6.17
CA ASN A 96 18.93 17.17 6.71
C ASN A 96 17.93 16.00 6.65
N PRO A 97 17.35 15.56 7.78
CA PRO A 97 16.35 14.48 7.77
C PRO A 97 15.17 14.74 6.82
N ALA A 98 14.80 16.00 6.58
CA ALA A 98 13.71 16.34 5.68
C ALA A 98 13.96 15.88 4.22
N PHE A 99 15.22 15.84 3.76
CA PHE A 99 15.62 15.29 2.46
C PHE A 99 15.07 13.85 2.27
N TRP A 100 15.24 13.02 3.30
CA TRP A 100 14.82 11.62 3.27
C TRP A 100 13.30 11.42 3.44
N SER A 101 12.58 12.41 3.97
CA SER A 101 11.12 12.37 4.11
C SER A 101 10.37 12.69 2.80
N GLU A 102 11.05 13.23 1.79
CA GLU A 102 10.46 13.55 0.49
C GLU A 102 10.36 12.33 -0.43
N ASP A 103 11.33 11.41 -0.33
CA ASP A 103 11.34 10.13 -1.05
C ASP A 103 11.47 8.94 -0.08
N PRO A 104 10.32 8.42 0.41
CA PRO A 104 10.31 7.29 1.35
C PRO A 104 10.97 6.02 0.82
N SER A 105 10.91 5.77 -0.50
CA SER A 105 11.54 4.59 -1.12
C SER A 105 13.07 4.69 -1.04
N THR A 106 13.62 5.85 -1.43
CA THR A 106 15.07 6.10 -1.35
C THR A 106 15.55 6.08 0.10
N ARG A 107 14.76 6.61 1.04
CA ARG A 107 15.03 6.48 2.47
C ARG A 107 15.05 5.03 2.94
N ALA A 108 14.06 4.22 2.60
CA ALA A 108 13.99 2.81 2.99
C ALA A 108 15.19 2.01 2.45
N ALA A 109 15.56 2.26 1.19
CA ALA A 109 16.76 1.68 0.58
C ALA A 109 18.04 2.10 1.33
N LYS A 110 18.20 3.40 1.62
CA LYS A 110 19.35 3.90 2.41
C LYS A 110 19.43 3.24 3.77
N ILE A 111 18.32 3.20 4.52
CA ILE A 111 18.30 2.56 5.84
C ILE A 111 18.65 1.08 5.74
N SER A 112 18.13 0.36 4.74
CA SER A 112 18.44 -1.05 4.51
C SER A 112 19.93 -1.28 4.25
N MET A 113 20.57 -0.44 3.43
CA MET A 113 22.02 -0.50 3.20
C MET A 113 22.81 -0.19 4.48
N CYS A 114 22.38 0.82 5.24
CA CYS A 114 23.01 1.21 6.51
C CYS A 114 23.01 0.12 7.58
N ARG A 115 22.02 -0.78 7.56
CA ARG A 115 22.01 -1.94 8.47
C ARG A 115 23.13 -2.93 8.18
N LEU A 116 23.49 -3.07 6.91
CA LEU A 116 24.58 -3.94 6.46
C LEU A 116 25.94 -3.27 6.63
N ASN A 117 26.00 -1.95 6.45
CA ASN A 117 27.21 -1.15 6.64
C ASN A 117 26.88 0.20 7.32
N PRO A 118 27.03 0.29 8.66
CA PRO A 118 26.66 1.47 9.42
C PRO A 118 27.59 2.67 9.22
N GLN A 119 28.73 2.49 8.55
CA GLN A 119 29.70 3.56 8.25
C GLN A 119 29.35 4.35 6.98
N LEU A 120 28.27 3.99 6.28
CA LEU A 120 27.85 4.72 5.09
C LEU A 120 27.37 6.13 5.45
N ASP A 121 27.60 7.07 4.53
CA ASP A 121 27.13 8.43 4.71
C ASP A 121 25.60 8.49 4.82
N TYR A 122 25.17 9.42 5.68
CA TYR A 122 23.78 9.81 5.91
C TYR A 122 22.89 8.75 6.56
N CYS A 123 23.46 7.68 7.13
CA CYS A 123 22.69 6.68 7.87
C CYS A 123 21.88 7.29 9.01
N ASP A 124 22.49 8.20 9.77
CA ASP A 124 21.83 8.89 10.88
C ASP A 124 20.73 9.83 10.40
N ALA A 125 20.98 10.62 9.34
CA ALA A 125 19.98 11.52 8.78
C ALA A 125 18.76 10.76 8.25
N ALA A 126 19.00 9.68 7.50
CA ALA A 126 17.94 8.82 6.96
C ALA A 126 17.12 8.18 8.07
N ARG A 127 17.77 7.56 9.07
CA ARG A 127 17.06 6.95 10.21
C ARG A 127 16.33 7.98 11.06
N ARG A 128 16.95 9.15 11.30
CA ARG A 128 16.35 10.26 12.04
C ARG A 128 15.07 10.76 11.37
N SER A 129 15.03 10.83 10.04
CA SER A 129 13.82 11.25 9.34
C SER A 129 12.62 10.34 9.66
N LEU A 130 12.83 9.02 9.69
CA LEU A 130 11.79 8.06 10.05
C LEU A 130 11.41 8.15 11.54
N LEU A 131 12.39 8.38 12.43
CA LEU A 131 12.13 8.61 13.86
C LEU A 131 11.30 9.87 14.12
N ILE A 132 11.52 10.94 13.34
CA ILE A 132 10.72 12.16 13.38
C ILE A 132 9.27 11.85 12.98
N GLU A 133 9.05 11.13 11.88
CA GLU A 133 7.71 10.76 11.43
C GLU A 133 6.99 9.86 12.45
N ALA A 134 7.72 8.99 13.13
CA ALA A 134 7.20 8.12 14.19
C ALA A 134 6.87 8.88 15.51
N GLY A 135 7.20 10.17 15.60
CA GLY A 135 7.08 10.96 16.83
C GLY A 135 8.11 10.60 17.91
N LYS A 136 9.19 9.91 17.52
CA LYS A 136 10.28 9.47 18.42
C LYS A 136 11.47 10.43 18.43
N ALA A 137 11.49 11.45 17.57
CA ALA A 137 12.50 12.49 17.52
C ALA A 137 11.88 13.84 17.16
N LYS A 138 12.53 14.93 17.58
CA LYS A 138 12.16 16.31 17.19
C LYS A 138 12.67 16.61 15.78
N ARG A 139 11.88 17.39 15.03
CA ARG A 139 12.27 17.97 13.74
C ARG A 139 13.51 18.84 13.89
#